data_AF-A0A6L3XWM1-F1
#
_entry.id   AF-A0A6L3XWM1-F1
#
_cell.length_a   1.000
_cell.length_b   1.000
_cell.length_c   1.000
_cell.angle_alpha   90.00
_cell.angle_beta   90.00
_cell.angle_gamma   90.00
#
_symmetry.space_group_name_H-M   'P 1'
#
loop_
_entity.id
_entity.type
_entity.pdbx_description
1 polymer ?
#
loop_
_entity_poly.entity_id
_entity_poly.type
_entity_poly.pdbx_seq_one_letter_code
_entity_poly.pdbx_strand_id
1 'polypeptide(L)' 'PLAVNEQGNKLSKQNHAPALPDGDPRPVLIDALRFLNQNVTQEWQDLSLDELLKTAIADWTLMAVPKIQHSQMRCAEL' A
#
# COMPACT_ATOMS: atom_id res chain seq x y z
N PRO A 1 -4.45 -2.08 -8.39
CA PRO A 1 -3.18 -1.73 -9.08
C PRO A 1 -2.21 -2.93 -9.02
N LEU A 2 -1.40 -3.14 -10.06
CA LEU A 2 -0.33 -4.15 -10.05
C LEU A 2 0.95 -3.52 -9.49
N ALA A 3 1.48 -4.08 -8.41
CA ALA A 3 2.73 -3.64 -7.82
C ALA A 3 3.91 -4.18 -8.64
N VAL A 4 4.75 -3.27 -9.11
CA VAL A 4 6.04 -3.61 -9.73
C VAL A 4 7.18 -3.00 -8.92
N ASN A 5 8.35 -3.63 -8.97
CA ASN A 5 9.57 -3.02 -8.45
C ASN A 5 10.05 -1.87 -9.37
N GLU A 6 11.11 -1.17 -8.98
CA GLU A 6 11.71 -0.08 -9.76
C GLU A 6 12.13 -0.50 -11.19
N GLN A 7 12.35 -1.79 -11.43
CA GLN A 7 12.74 -2.35 -12.73
C GLN A 7 11.52 -2.74 -13.59
N GLY A 8 10.29 -2.46 -13.13
CA GLY A 8 9.06 -2.82 -13.82
C GLY A 8 8.67 -4.30 -13.70
N ASN A 9 9.40 -5.09 -12.91
CA ASN A 9 9.09 -6.49 -12.67
C ASN A 9 7.97 -6.60 -11.63
N LYS A 10 6.99 -7.47 -11.87
CA LYS A 10 5.91 -7.74 -10.91
C LYS A 10 6.48 -8.15 -9.56
N LEU A 11 6.07 -7.52 -8.48
CA LEU A 11 6.41 -8.00 -7.14
C LEU A 11 5.71 -9.35 -6.92
N SER A 12 6.49 -10.43 -6.93
CA SER A 12 5.99 -11.79 -6.71
C SER A 12 7.05 -12.63 -6.03
N LYS A 13 6.65 -13.77 -5.44
CA LYS A 13 7.58 -14.75 -4.86
C LYS A 13 8.60 -15.28 -5.89
N GLN A 14 8.28 -15.22 -7.19
CA GLN A 14 9.18 -15.58 -8.28
C GLN A 14 10.20 -14.47 -8.62
N ASN A 15 9.91 -13.22 -8.23
CA ASN A 15 10.71 -12.04 -8.55
C ASN A 15 11.41 -11.45 -7.32
N HIS A 16 11.70 -12.27 -6.31
CA HIS A 16 12.47 -11.89 -5.12
C HIS A 16 11.97 -10.62 -4.41
N ALA A 17 10.65 -10.48 -4.25
CA ALA A 17 10.10 -9.41 -3.43
C ALA A 17 10.70 -9.47 -2.01
N PRO A 18 11.20 -8.36 -1.46
CA PRO A 18 11.75 -8.33 -0.12
C PRO A 18 10.69 -8.70 0.92
N ALA A 19 11.14 -9.24 2.05
CA ALA A 19 10.26 -9.48 3.19
C ALA A 19 9.76 -8.14 3.74
N LEU A 20 8.59 -8.17 4.39
CA LEU A 20 8.12 -7.01 5.14
C LEU A 20 9.08 -6.73 6.32
N PRO A 21 9.30 -5.46 6.69
CA PRO A 21 10.10 -5.11 7.86
C PRO A 21 9.54 -5.76 9.13
N ASP A 22 10.42 -6.27 10.00
CA ASP A 22 10.05 -6.87 11.30
C ASP A 22 9.67 -5.84 12.38
N GLY A 23 9.71 -4.55 12.05
CA GLY A 23 9.50 -3.43 12.96
C GLY A 23 8.04 -3.00 13.08
N ASP A 24 7.84 -1.68 13.22
CA ASP A 24 6.50 -1.10 13.22
C ASP A 24 5.81 -1.33 11.86
N PRO A 25 4.63 -1.99 11.81
CA PRO A 25 3.93 -2.25 10.56
C PRO A 25 3.14 -1.03 10.05
N ARG A 26 2.94 0.02 10.87
CA ARG A 26 2.12 1.18 10.50
C ARG A 26 2.62 1.93 9.25
N PRO A 27 3.93 2.21 9.07
CA PRO A 27 4.44 2.85 7.85
C PRO A 27 4.13 2.03 6.59
N VAL A 28 4.33 0.71 6.64
CA VAL A 28 4.06 -0.20 5.51
C VAL A 28 2.58 -0.20 5.15
N LEU A 29 1.70 -0.17 6.16
CA LEU A 29 0.26 -0.07 5.94
C LEU A 29 -0.13 1.27 5.31
N ILE A 30 0.50 2.36 5.72
CA ILE A 30 0.30 3.67 5.09
C ILE A 30 0.69 3.64 3.63
N ASP A 31 1.86 3.08 3.30
CA ASP A 31 2.32 3.01 1.92
C ASP A 31 1.43 2.11 1.07
N ALA A 32 0.92 1.00 1.64
CA ALA A 32 -0.08 0.16 0.99
C ALA A 32 -1.40 0.90 0.73
N LEU A 33 -1.91 1.68 1.71
CA LEU A 33 -3.13 2.47 1.55
C LEU A 33 -2.96 3.56 0.49
N ARG A 34 -1.82 4.26 0.49
CA ARG A 34 -1.46 5.25 -0.55
C ARG A 34 -1.34 4.60 -1.92
N PHE A 35 -0.72 3.43 -2.02
CA PHE A 35 -0.64 2.66 -3.26
C PHE A 35 -2.02 2.30 -3.81
N LEU A 36 -2.96 1.99 -2.91
CA LEU A 36 -4.38 1.75 -3.22
C LEU A 36 -5.19 3.04 -3.40
N ASN A 37 -4.52 4.20 -3.39
CA ASN A 37 -5.12 5.53 -3.54
C ASN A 37 -6.24 5.79 -2.51
N GLN A 38 -6.08 5.25 -1.30
CA GLN A 38 -6.96 5.50 -0.18
C GLN A 38 -6.52 6.76 0.57
N ASN A 39 -7.48 7.40 1.23
CA ASN A 39 -7.19 8.53 2.09
C ASN A 39 -6.47 8.05 3.36
N VAL A 40 -5.43 8.77 3.76
CA VAL A 40 -4.66 8.49 4.97
C VAL A 40 -4.47 9.78 5.73
N THR A 41 -4.82 9.79 7.03
CA THR A 41 -4.59 10.93 7.92
C THR A 41 -3.10 11.21 8.08
N GLN A 42 -2.69 12.47 8.21
CA GLN A 42 -1.26 12.82 8.33
C GLN A 42 -0.69 12.43 9.71
N GLU A 43 -1.55 12.28 10.70
CA GLU A 43 -1.29 12.02 12.11
C GLU A 43 -1.36 10.53 12.46
N TRP A 44 -1.15 9.65 11.48
CA TRP A 44 -1.24 8.19 11.67
C TRP A 44 -0.22 7.65 12.68
N GLN A 45 0.86 8.40 12.95
CA GLN A 45 1.89 8.03 13.95
C GLN A 45 1.33 8.05 15.38
N ASP A 46 0.32 8.88 15.63
CA ASP A 46 -0.37 8.99 16.93
C ASP A 46 -1.43 7.89 17.11
N LEU A 47 -1.81 7.21 16.03
CA LEU A 47 -2.77 6.11 16.06
C LEU A 47 -2.10 4.79 16.44
N SER A 48 -2.79 4.00 17.26
CA SER A 48 -2.48 2.58 17.40
C SER A 48 -2.75 1.84 16.07
N LEU A 49 -2.15 0.66 15.92
CA LEU A 49 -2.36 -0.19 14.75
C LEU A 49 -3.86 -0.50 14.53
N ASP A 50 -4.59 -0.79 15.62
CA ASP A 50 -6.01 -1.11 15.55
C ASP A 50 -6.86 0.10 15.14
N GLU A 51 -6.55 1.29 15.65
CA GLU A 51 -7.23 2.54 15.27
C GLU A 51 -6.96 2.87 13.81
N LEU A 52 -5.71 2.72 13.35
CA LEU A 52 -5.35 2.91 11.96
C LEU A 52 -6.17 2.02 11.02
N LEU A 53 -6.29 0.73 11.34
CA LEU A 53 -7.08 -0.21 10.56
C LEU A 53 -8.57 0.12 10.59
N LYS A 54 -9.12 0.51 11.76
CA LYS A 54 -10.52 0.94 11.88
C LYS A 54 -10.81 2.15 11.00
N THR A 55 -9.94 3.16 11.03
CA THR A 55 -10.08 4.35 10.17
C THR A 55 -9.97 3.97 8.69
N ALA A 56 -9.01 3.12 8.32
CA ALA A 56 -8.86 2.66 6.95
C ALA A 56 -10.09 1.89 6.42
N ILE A 57 -10.75 1.10 7.27
CA ILE A 57 -12.00 0.41 6.93
C ILE A 57 -13.15 1.42 6.79
N ALA A 58 -13.27 2.37 7.72
CA ALA A 58 -14.35 3.35 7.71
C ALA A 58 -14.30 4.26 6.47
N ASP A 59 -13.11 4.68 6.05
CA ASP A 59 -12.89 5.59 4.93
C ASP A 59 -12.65 4.86 3.59
N TRP A 60 -12.79 3.52 3.58
CA TRP A 60 -12.47 2.70 2.42
C TRP A 60 -13.34 3.06 1.21
N THR A 61 -12.70 3.44 0.11
CA THR A 61 -13.37 3.81 -1.13
C THR A 61 -12.89 2.94 -2.27
N LEU A 62 -13.69 1.92 -2.63
CA LEU A 62 -13.36 0.99 -3.71
C LEU A 62 -13.16 1.69 -5.06
N MET A 63 -13.93 2.74 -5.34
CA MET A 63 -13.81 3.50 -6.60
C MET A 63 -12.50 4.29 -6.70
N ALA A 64 -11.84 4.56 -5.56
CA ALA A 64 -10.55 5.24 -5.53
C ALA A 64 -9.41 4.29 -5.92
N VAL A 65 -9.60 2.97 -5.77
CA VAL A 65 -8.58 1.96 -6.13
C VAL A 65 -8.28 2.02 -7.63
N PRO A 66 -7.03 2.26 -8.04
CA PRO A 66 -6.69 2.38 -9.45
C PRO A 66 -7.04 1.10 -10.21
N LYS A 67 -7.89 1.22 -11.24
CA LYS A 67 -8.19 0.14 -12.17
C LYS A 67 -6.94 -0.17 -12.98
N ILE A 68 -6.62 -1.45 -13.09
CA ILE A 68 -5.50 -1.90 -13.91
C ILE A 68 -5.93 -1.78 -15.38
N GLN A 69 -5.58 -0.66 -16.02
CA GLN A 69 -5.50 -0.62 -17.48
C GLN A 69 -4.16 -1.22 -17.88
N HIS A 70 -4.14 -2.05 -18.93
CA HIS A 70 -3.00 -2.87 -19.39
C HIS A 70 -1.66 -2.10 -19.60
N SER A 71 -1.63 -0.78 -19.48
CA SER A 71 -0.48 0.09 -19.70
C SER A 71 0.04 0.86 -18.46
N GLN A 72 -0.54 0.71 -17.27
CA GLN A 72 -0.09 1.44 -16.07
C GLN A 72 0.45 0.50 -14.99
N MET A 73 1.75 0.24 -15.06
CA MET A 73 2.54 -0.31 -13.96
C MET A 73 2.89 0.85 -13.01
N ARG A 74 2.49 0.79 -11.73
CA ARG A 74 2.97 1.74 -10.71
C ARG A 74 4.06 1.05 -9.89
N CYS A 75 5.22 1.70 -9.78
CA CYS A 75 6.24 1.29 -8.82
C CYS A 75 5.63 1.34 -7.42
N ALA A 76 5.73 0.22 -6.71
CA ALA A 76 5.59 0.22 -5.26
C ALA A 76 7.01 0.43 -4.73
N GLU A 77 7.31 1.65 -4.28
CA GLU A 77 8.48 1.89 -3.45
C GLU A 77 8.17 1.20 -2.10
N LEU A 78 8.75 0.03 -1.89
CA LEU A 78 8.71 -0.74 -0.64
C LEU A 78 10.08 -0.69 0.02
#